data_AF-F8PXV0-F1
#
_entry.id   AF-F8PXV0-F1
#
_cell.length_a   1.000
_cell.length_b   1.000
_cell.length_c   1.000
_cell.angle_alpha   90.00
_cell.angle_beta   90.00
_cell.angle_gamma   90.00
#
_symmetry.space_group_name_H-M   'P 1'
#
loop_
_entity.id
_entity.type
_entity.pdbx_description
1 polymer ?
#
loop_
_entity_poly.entity_id
_entity_poly.type
_entity_poly.pdbx_seq_one_letter_code
_entity_poly.pdbx_strand_id
1 'polypeptide(L)'
;MPIVANAHPDRKIAEGQHSDIHHPPPQDHTEDPQASKDIPETGWTGEIPSKNGGDYEKNWMHQPPYQWKSEGDKFKTNYISECWCGNVSFEFHGEPVDAKHCHCHQCQRLHGAPFQWAVIFPKTSVRLLRNQEDSLHCFSTQTRNATHHVPCKVSCNVCRSPIFDEGRNTVLAYPSSFRFPDQHIPLHFQPSCHIFYKQRVMEVPDGVPKWSGHKDQSELMQELSDTEGIMPKYKGHLEDGQG
;
A
#
# COMPACT_ATOMS: atom_id res chain seq x y z
N MET A 1 26.98 -0.67 -4.30
CA MET A 1 26.80 0.23 -5.46
C MET A 1 25.69 1.21 -5.13
N PRO A 2 25.82 2.51 -5.43
CA PRO A 2 24.71 3.45 -5.29
C PRO A 2 23.55 3.00 -6.17
N ILE A 3 22.31 3.13 -5.66
CA ILE A 3 21.11 2.79 -6.42
C ILE A 3 20.93 3.86 -7.49
N VAL A 4 21.09 3.49 -8.75
CA VAL A 4 20.79 4.35 -9.91
C VAL A 4 19.34 4.06 -10.28
N ALA A 5 18.47 5.07 -10.17
CA ALA A 5 17.08 4.94 -10.63
C ALA A 5 17.09 4.70 -12.14
N ASN A 6 16.17 3.88 -12.66
CA ASN A 6 15.97 3.71 -14.11
C ASN A 6 15.27 4.92 -14.76
N ALA A 7 15.39 6.10 -14.14
CA ALA A 7 15.02 7.35 -14.75
C ALA A 7 16.02 7.69 -15.87
N HIS A 8 15.57 8.43 -16.88
CA HIS A 8 16.39 8.74 -18.07
C HIS A 8 17.74 9.37 -17.67
N PRO A 9 18.89 8.86 -18.16
CA PRO A 9 20.23 9.28 -17.71
C PRO A 9 20.55 10.75 -18.02
N ASP A 10 20.03 11.29 -19.13
CA ASP A 10 20.22 12.70 -19.50
C ASP A 10 19.22 13.67 -18.84
N ARG A 11 18.44 13.21 -17.86
CA ARG A 11 17.42 14.04 -17.22
C ARG A 11 18.08 15.11 -16.36
N LYS A 12 17.98 16.37 -16.80
CA LYS A 12 18.27 17.54 -15.97
C LYS A 12 17.17 17.66 -14.89
N ILE A 13 17.58 17.62 -13.62
CA ILE A 13 16.71 17.99 -12.50
C ILE A 13 16.73 19.51 -12.43
N ALA A 14 15.62 20.16 -12.75
CA ALA A 14 15.47 21.61 -12.60
C ALA A 14 14.90 21.92 -11.22
N GLU A 15 15.49 22.84 -10.46
CA GLU A 15 14.92 23.35 -9.21
C GLU A 15 13.65 24.16 -9.52
N GLY A 16 12.56 23.87 -8.83
CA GLY A 16 11.25 24.47 -9.06
C GLY A 16 10.28 24.21 -7.91
N GLN A 17 9.20 24.98 -7.88
CA GLN A 17 8.15 24.82 -6.87
C GLN A 17 7.43 23.48 -7.09
N HIS A 18 7.07 22.80 -6.00
CA HIS A 18 6.22 21.61 -6.08
C HIS A 18 4.89 21.96 -6.76
N SER A 19 4.25 20.98 -7.39
CA SER A 19 2.90 21.19 -7.92
C SER A 19 1.98 21.68 -6.80
N ASP A 20 1.30 22.79 -7.04
CA ASP A 20 0.20 23.26 -6.19
C ASP A 20 -1.12 22.54 -6.54
N ILE A 21 -1.12 21.66 -7.55
CA ILE A 21 -2.28 20.85 -7.94
C ILE A 21 -2.32 19.62 -7.04
N HIS A 22 -3.10 19.74 -5.96
CA HIS A 22 -3.43 18.60 -5.11
C HIS A 22 -4.22 17.56 -5.91
N HIS A 23 -3.75 16.31 -5.88
CA HIS A 23 -4.56 15.15 -6.25
C HIS A 23 -5.04 14.46 -4.97
N PRO A 24 -6.35 14.18 -4.84
CA PRO A 24 -7.43 14.50 -5.77
C PRO A 24 -7.74 16.01 -5.84
N PRO A 25 -8.35 16.51 -6.93
CA PRO A 25 -8.75 17.91 -7.06
C PRO A 25 -9.52 18.39 -5.82
N PRO A 26 -9.34 19.65 -5.35
CA PRO A 26 -10.07 20.24 -4.21
C PRO A 26 -11.59 20.03 -4.22
N GLN A 27 -12.17 19.91 -5.42
CA GLN A 27 -13.60 19.72 -5.67
C GLN A 27 -14.09 18.30 -5.30
N ASP A 28 -13.18 17.33 -5.26
CA ASP A 28 -13.44 15.94 -4.90
C ASP A 28 -13.27 15.71 -3.39
N HIS A 29 -12.73 16.69 -2.65
CA HIS A 29 -12.66 16.68 -1.18
C HIS A 29 -14.00 17.12 -0.58
N THR A 30 -14.93 16.18 -0.47
CA THR A 30 -16.19 16.39 0.28
C THR A 30 -16.01 16.33 1.79
N GLU A 31 -14.84 15.87 2.26
CA GLU A 31 -14.47 15.70 3.67
C GLU A 31 -13.09 16.31 3.94
N ASP A 32 -12.86 16.79 5.17
CA ASP A 32 -11.59 17.36 5.61
C ASP A 32 -10.48 16.29 5.59
N PRO A 33 -9.46 16.39 4.71
CA PRO A 33 -8.36 15.42 4.65
C PRO A 33 -7.46 15.44 5.91
N GLN A 34 -7.63 16.41 6.80
CA GLN A 34 -6.96 16.53 8.10
C GLN A 34 -7.82 16.14 9.31
N ALA A 35 -9.08 15.72 9.11
CA ALA A 35 -9.87 15.17 10.19
C ALA A 35 -9.14 13.96 10.81
N SER A 36 -9.00 13.96 12.14
CA SER A 36 -8.44 12.81 12.88
C SER A 36 -9.21 11.56 12.48
N LYS A 37 -8.54 10.62 11.80
CA LYS A 37 -9.10 9.30 11.54
C LYS A 37 -8.94 8.47 12.80
N ASP A 38 -9.78 8.77 13.78
CA ASP A 38 -9.85 8.01 15.02
C ASP A 38 -9.99 6.52 14.68
N ILE A 39 -9.27 5.68 15.41
CA ILE A 39 -9.37 4.23 15.23
C ILE A 39 -10.82 3.85 15.49
N PRO A 40 -11.54 3.26 14.52
CA PRO A 40 -12.95 2.97 14.67
C PRO A 40 -13.15 1.95 15.79
N GLU A 41 -14.23 2.09 16.55
CA GLU A 41 -14.53 1.17 17.64
C GLU A 41 -14.99 -0.18 17.08
N THR A 42 -14.13 -1.19 17.15
CA THR A 42 -14.39 -2.49 16.51
C THR A 42 -14.94 -3.54 17.46
N GLY A 43 -15.04 -3.24 18.76
CA GLY A 43 -15.40 -4.20 19.80
C GLY A 43 -14.30 -5.21 20.13
N TRP A 44 -13.05 -4.94 19.72
CA TRP A 44 -11.88 -5.69 20.18
C TRP A 44 -11.40 -5.16 21.54
N THR A 45 -11.30 -6.04 22.53
CA THR A 45 -10.89 -5.70 23.92
C THR A 45 -9.52 -6.22 24.30
N GLY A 46 -8.92 -7.08 23.47
CA GLY A 46 -7.59 -7.64 23.70
C GLY A 46 -6.46 -6.68 23.35
N GLU A 47 -5.22 -7.09 23.62
CA GLU A 47 -4.06 -6.39 23.07
C GLU A 47 -3.97 -6.59 21.55
N ILE A 48 -3.31 -5.66 20.85
CA ILE A 48 -3.03 -5.83 19.42
C ILE A 48 -2.06 -7.01 19.23
N PRO A 49 -2.47 -8.06 18.49
CA PRO A 49 -1.66 -9.25 18.32
C PRO A 49 -0.43 -8.99 17.46
N SER A 50 0.65 -9.70 17.74
CA SER A 50 1.95 -9.54 17.05
C SER A 50 2.50 -8.09 17.07
N LYS A 51 2.13 -7.26 18.06
CA LYS A 51 2.58 -5.85 18.15
C LYS A 51 4.10 -5.68 18.20
N ASN A 52 4.81 -6.67 18.75
CA ASN A 52 6.28 -6.70 18.79
C ASN A 52 6.93 -7.27 17.51
N GLY A 53 6.14 -7.82 16.57
CA GLY A 53 6.65 -8.58 15.42
C GLY A 53 7.22 -9.95 15.79
N GLY A 54 7.52 -10.78 14.79
CA GLY A 54 7.96 -12.15 14.99
C GLY A 54 6.82 -13.17 14.80
N ASP A 55 7.04 -14.37 15.31
CA ASP A 55 6.19 -15.57 15.18
C ASP A 55 5.73 -16.13 16.54
N TYR A 56 5.85 -15.34 17.61
CA TYR A 56 5.52 -15.78 18.97
C TYR A 56 4.03 -16.04 19.20
N GLU A 57 3.17 -15.45 18.37
CA GLU A 57 1.72 -15.54 18.47
C GLU A 57 1.23 -16.88 17.92
N LYS A 58 1.09 -17.90 18.77
CA LYS A 58 0.79 -19.27 18.33
C LYS A 58 -0.58 -19.42 17.65
N ASN A 59 -1.58 -18.66 18.11
CA ASN A 59 -2.96 -18.74 17.63
C ASN A 59 -3.33 -17.52 16.79
N TRP A 60 -2.36 -16.97 16.04
CA TRP A 60 -2.53 -15.75 15.25
C TRP A 60 -3.74 -15.77 14.32
N MET A 61 -4.10 -16.94 13.78
CA MET A 61 -5.27 -17.09 12.88
C MET A 61 -6.61 -16.79 13.57
N HIS A 62 -6.67 -16.87 14.90
CA HIS A 62 -7.85 -16.60 15.72
C HIS A 62 -7.79 -15.22 16.42
N GLN A 63 -7.06 -14.28 15.82
CA GLN A 63 -6.87 -12.93 16.31
C GLN A 63 -6.86 -11.94 15.13
N PRO A 64 -7.04 -10.63 15.34
CA PRO A 64 -6.89 -9.63 14.28
C PRO A 64 -5.56 -9.75 13.53
N PRO A 65 -5.51 -9.59 12.19
CA PRO A 65 -6.60 -9.25 11.27
C PRO A 65 -7.39 -10.47 10.72
N TYR A 66 -7.28 -11.64 11.36
CA TYR A 66 -7.86 -12.89 10.87
C TYR A 66 -9.23 -13.17 11.53
N GLN A 67 -9.42 -14.29 12.22
CA GLN A 67 -10.72 -14.68 12.75
C GLN A 67 -10.90 -14.19 14.18
N TRP A 68 -11.82 -13.26 14.41
CA TRP A 68 -12.14 -12.80 15.76
C TRP A 68 -13.58 -12.28 15.85
N LYS A 69 -14.13 -12.19 17.08
CA LYS A 69 -15.50 -11.75 17.34
C LYS A 69 -15.52 -10.33 17.89
N SER A 70 -16.44 -9.52 17.39
CA SER A 70 -16.67 -8.16 17.87
C SER A 70 -17.59 -8.18 19.09
N GLU A 71 -17.12 -7.66 20.22
CA GLU A 71 -17.98 -7.45 21.38
C GLU A 71 -19.02 -6.37 21.08
N GLY A 72 -20.28 -6.67 21.37
CA GLY A 72 -21.39 -5.76 21.10
C GLY A 72 -21.73 -5.56 19.62
N ASP A 73 -21.22 -6.41 18.72
CA ASP A 73 -21.47 -6.35 17.27
C ASP A 73 -21.12 -4.97 16.65
N LYS A 74 -20.03 -4.37 17.13
CA LYS A 74 -19.57 -3.05 16.72
C LYS A 74 -18.89 -3.06 15.34
N PHE A 75 -18.30 -4.18 14.94
CA PHE A 75 -17.69 -4.33 13.62
C PHE A 75 -18.77 -4.37 12.53
N LYS A 76 -18.73 -3.38 11.64
CA LYS A 76 -19.55 -3.24 10.43
C LYS A 76 -18.67 -3.28 9.18
N THR A 77 -19.03 -4.09 8.20
CA THR A 77 -18.25 -4.24 6.97
C THR A 77 -18.52 -3.07 6.02
N ASN A 78 -17.51 -2.25 5.77
CA ASN A 78 -17.50 -1.17 4.78
C ASN A 78 -16.95 -1.66 3.44
N TYR A 79 -15.90 -2.49 3.47
CA TYR A 79 -15.19 -2.95 2.28
C TYR A 79 -14.90 -4.44 2.33
N ILE A 80 -14.82 -5.07 1.16
CA ILE A 80 -14.40 -6.46 0.99
C ILE A 80 -13.22 -6.50 0.03
N SER A 81 -12.17 -7.23 0.42
CA SER A 81 -11.08 -7.61 -0.49
C SER A 81 -11.08 -9.11 -0.74
N GLU A 82 -10.61 -9.49 -1.91
CA GLU A 82 -10.64 -10.86 -2.40
C GLU A 82 -9.45 -11.13 -3.32
N CYS A 83 -8.86 -12.33 -3.23
CA CYS A 83 -7.90 -12.79 -4.22
C CYS A 83 -8.58 -13.08 -5.57
N TRP A 84 -7.82 -13.15 -6.66
CA TRP A 84 -8.40 -13.31 -8.01
C TRP A 84 -9.32 -14.54 -8.16
N CYS A 85 -9.00 -15.66 -7.51
CA CYS A 85 -9.82 -16.87 -7.58
C CYS A 85 -10.97 -16.93 -6.58
N GLY A 86 -11.05 -15.99 -5.64
CA GLY A 86 -12.12 -15.94 -4.63
C GLY A 86 -11.94 -16.80 -3.39
N ASN A 87 -10.89 -17.63 -3.31
CA ASN A 87 -10.67 -18.54 -2.20
C ASN A 87 -10.34 -17.84 -0.88
N VAL A 88 -9.72 -16.65 -0.95
CA VAL A 88 -9.33 -15.86 0.21
C VAL A 88 -9.98 -14.50 0.13
N SER A 89 -10.76 -14.12 1.15
CA SER A 89 -11.38 -12.80 1.23
C SER A 89 -11.33 -12.24 2.65
N PHE A 90 -11.25 -10.92 2.75
CA PHE A 90 -11.27 -10.18 4.00
C PHE A 90 -12.34 -9.10 3.96
N GLU A 91 -12.84 -8.75 5.15
CA GLU A 91 -13.74 -7.62 5.36
C GLU A 91 -13.06 -6.55 6.20
N PHE A 92 -13.38 -5.29 5.91
CA PHE A 92 -12.77 -4.11 6.51
C PHE A 92 -13.85 -3.21 7.12
N HIS A 93 -13.58 -2.70 8.32
CA HIS A 93 -14.44 -1.81 9.08
C HIS A 93 -13.85 -0.41 9.22
N GLY A 94 -14.69 0.59 8.98
CA GLY A 94 -14.31 2.00 8.99
C GLY A 94 -13.49 2.40 7.76
N GLU A 95 -12.93 3.61 7.82
CA GLU A 95 -12.11 4.17 6.75
C GLU A 95 -10.61 3.88 6.96
N PRO A 96 -9.81 3.76 5.88
CA PRO A 96 -8.36 3.63 6.01
C PRO A 96 -7.76 4.90 6.62
N VAL A 97 -6.76 4.75 7.49
CA VAL A 97 -6.09 5.87 8.17
C VAL A 97 -5.11 6.62 7.26
N ASP A 98 -4.61 5.98 6.21
CA ASP A 98 -3.68 6.57 5.23
C ASP A 98 -3.58 5.67 3.98
N ALA A 99 -3.02 6.19 2.90
CA ALA A 99 -2.74 5.44 1.69
C ALA A 99 -1.44 5.93 1.04
N LYS A 100 -0.63 5.03 0.47
CA LYS A 100 0.71 5.34 -0.05
C LYS A 100 1.09 4.52 -1.27
N HIS A 101 1.90 5.14 -2.13
CA HIS A 101 2.68 4.43 -3.14
C HIS A 101 4.10 4.16 -2.65
N CYS A 102 4.48 2.89 -2.54
CA CYS A 102 5.83 2.47 -2.14
C CYS A 102 6.65 2.05 -3.35
N HIS A 103 7.78 2.73 -3.56
CA HIS A 103 8.69 2.53 -4.69
C HIS A 103 9.92 1.70 -4.31
N CYS A 104 9.99 1.11 -3.12
CA CYS A 104 11.17 0.34 -2.75
C CYS A 104 11.33 -0.91 -3.63
N HIS A 105 12.57 -1.33 -3.91
CA HIS A 105 12.83 -2.50 -4.74
C HIS A 105 12.21 -3.79 -4.21
N GLN A 106 12.05 -3.91 -2.88
CA GLN A 106 11.38 -5.07 -2.30
C GLN A 106 9.90 -5.10 -2.71
N CYS A 107 9.19 -3.98 -2.60
CA CYS A 107 7.80 -3.86 -3.06
C CYS A 107 7.69 -4.09 -4.57
N GLN A 108 8.59 -3.50 -5.37
CA GLN A 108 8.60 -3.72 -6.82
C GLN A 108 8.72 -5.21 -7.19
N ARG A 109 9.69 -5.91 -6.58
CA ARG A 109 9.94 -7.33 -6.86
C ARG A 109 8.84 -8.24 -6.37
N LEU A 110 8.28 -7.99 -5.20
CA LEU A 110 7.23 -8.84 -4.62
C LEU A 110 5.90 -8.69 -5.36
N HIS A 111 5.62 -7.50 -5.89
CA HIS A 111 4.38 -7.23 -6.60
C HIS A 111 4.49 -7.40 -8.11
N GLY A 112 5.72 -7.49 -8.65
CA GLY A 112 5.94 -7.47 -10.10
C GLY A 112 5.44 -6.17 -10.75
N ALA A 113 5.49 -5.05 -10.01
CA ALA A 113 4.90 -3.77 -10.39
C ALA A 113 5.90 -2.61 -10.19
N PRO A 114 5.74 -1.46 -10.89
CA PRO A 114 6.63 -0.31 -10.72
C PRO A 114 6.65 0.27 -9.30
N PHE A 115 5.53 0.12 -8.59
CA PHE A 115 5.36 0.47 -7.18
C PHE A 115 4.19 -0.31 -6.59
N GLN A 116 4.09 -0.30 -5.27
CA GLN A 116 3.03 -0.95 -4.52
C GLN A 116 2.09 0.11 -3.94
N TRP A 117 0.79 -0.02 -4.16
CA TRP A 117 -0.23 0.83 -3.55
C TRP A 117 -0.81 0.16 -2.30
N ALA A 118 -0.71 0.83 -1.15
CA ALA A 118 -1.24 0.34 0.13
C ALA A 118 -2.20 1.34 0.71
N VAL A 119 -3.32 0.85 1.23
CA VAL A 119 -4.22 1.53 2.15
C VAL A 119 -4.06 0.93 3.53
N ILE A 120 -3.98 1.77 4.54
CA ILE A 120 -3.59 1.38 5.90
C ILE A 120 -4.85 1.31 6.76
N PHE A 121 -5.09 0.15 7.36
CA PHE A 121 -6.16 -0.06 8.34
C PHE A 121 -5.56 -0.48 9.68
N PRO A 122 -6.17 -0.12 10.82
CA PRO A 122 -5.87 -0.76 12.09
C PRO A 122 -6.09 -2.28 11.98
N LYS A 123 -5.27 -3.10 12.65
CA LYS A 123 -5.44 -4.57 12.60
C LYS A 123 -6.83 -5.02 13.01
N THR A 124 -7.38 -4.37 14.03
CA THR A 124 -8.72 -4.65 14.58
C THR A 124 -9.86 -4.22 13.66
N SER A 125 -9.57 -3.49 12.58
CA SER A 125 -10.53 -3.14 11.54
C SER A 125 -10.62 -4.18 10.43
N VAL A 126 -9.91 -5.32 10.53
CA VAL A 126 -9.85 -6.32 9.46
C VAL A 126 -10.21 -7.70 10.01
N ARG A 127 -10.99 -8.46 9.23
CA ARG A 127 -11.33 -9.86 9.53
C ARG A 127 -11.22 -10.75 8.30
N LEU A 128 -10.75 -11.97 8.52
CA LEU A 128 -10.78 -13.04 7.52
C LEU A 128 -12.22 -13.49 7.32
N LEU A 129 -12.77 -13.23 6.14
CA LEU A 129 -14.14 -13.61 5.76
C LEU A 129 -14.18 -15.01 5.14
N ARG A 130 -13.16 -15.37 4.36
CA ARG A 130 -13.10 -16.68 3.67
C ARG A 130 -11.66 -17.15 3.50
N ASN A 131 -11.44 -18.44 3.72
CA ASN A 131 -10.19 -19.15 3.43
C ASN A 131 -10.53 -20.58 2.97
N GLN A 132 -10.89 -20.74 1.70
CA GLN A 132 -11.21 -22.05 1.14
C GLN A 132 -9.94 -22.88 0.95
N GLU A 133 -10.02 -24.18 1.27
CA GLU A 133 -8.93 -25.15 1.07
C GLU A 133 -7.59 -24.71 1.69
N ASP A 134 -7.63 -23.94 2.78
CA ASP A 134 -6.46 -23.35 3.42
C ASP A 134 -5.54 -22.60 2.43
N SER A 135 -6.17 -21.89 1.48
CA SER A 135 -5.49 -21.14 0.42
C SER A 135 -4.74 -19.90 0.91
N LEU A 136 -4.89 -19.48 2.16
CA LEU A 136 -4.16 -18.34 2.72
C LEU A 136 -2.67 -18.66 2.89
N HIS A 137 -1.82 -17.75 2.42
CA HIS A 137 -0.37 -17.90 2.47
C HIS A 137 0.30 -16.67 3.08
N CYS A 138 1.29 -16.91 3.95
CA CYS A 138 2.10 -15.89 4.58
C CYS A 138 3.57 -16.03 4.13
N PHE A 139 4.22 -14.91 3.83
CA PHE A 139 5.66 -14.86 3.53
C PHE A 139 6.34 -13.74 4.29
N SER A 140 7.40 -14.05 5.03
CA SER A 140 8.19 -13.02 5.72
C SER A 140 9.43 -12.66 4.91
N THR A 141 9.57 -11.38 4.58
CA THR A 141 10.78 -10.88 3.91
C THR A 141 11.98 -10.86 4.83
N GLN A 142 11.76 -10.85 6.15
CA GLN A 142 12.82 -10.85 7.16
C GLN A 142 13.47 -12.24 7.27
N THR A 143 12.65 -13.28 7.42
CA THR A 143 13.15 -14.66 7.52
C THR A 143 13.36 -15.33 6.16
N ARG A 144 12.79 -14.74 5.09
CA ARG A 144 12.75 -15.28 3.72
C ARG A 144 12.08 -16.64 3.61
N ASN A 145 11.11 -16.92 4.49
CA ASN A 145 10.37 -18.17 4.53
C ASN A 145 8.86 -17.94 4.41
N ALA A 146 8.16 -18.99 3.95
CA ALA A 146 6.70 -19.06 3.91
C ALA A 146 6.15 -19.34 5.33
N THR A 147 6.27 -18.36 6.22
CA THR A 147 5.79 -18.44 7.60
C THR A 147 5.07 -17.16 8.00
N HIS A 148 4.18 -17.28 8.98
CA HIS A 148 3.62 -16.13 9.70
C HIS A 148 4.68 -15.60 10.66
N HIS A 149 5.45 -14.62 10.19
CA HIS A 149 6.43 -13.89 10.99
C HIS A 149 6.30 -12.40 10.69
N VAL A 150 5.61 -11.68 11.57
CA VAL A 150 5.19 -10.28 11.37
C VAL A 150 6.40 -9.33 11.44
N PRO A 151 6.53 -8.36 10.52
CA PRO A 151 5.67 -8.12 9.36
C PRO A 151 5.80 -9.18 8.26
N CYS A 152 4.67 -9.59 7.70
CA CYS A 152 4.63 -10.58 6.62
C CYS A 152 3.65 -10.19 5.51
N LYS A 153 3.86 -10.76 4.32
CA LYS A 153 2.99 -10.64 3.14
C LYS A 153 1.89 -11.68 3.22
N VAL A 154 0.65 -11.27 2.99
CA VAL A 154 -0.51 -12.17 2.92
C VAL A 154 -1.00 -12.23 1.48
N SER A 155 -1.12 -13.45 0.96
CA SER A 155 -1.47 -13.74 -0.43
C SER A 155 -2.27 -15.04 -0.53
N CYS A 156 -2.81 -15.34 -1.71
CA CYS A 156 -3.41 -16.63 -2.01
C CYS A 156 -2.36 -17.65 -2.52
N ASN A 157 -2.34 -18.88 -2.02
CA ASN A 157 -1.44 -19.95 -2.47
C ASN A 157 -1.88 -20.57 -3.82
N VAL A 158 -3.11 -20.32 -4.25
CA VAL A 158 -3.67 -20.83 -5.51
C VAL A 158 -3.40 -19.87 -6.66
N CYS A 159 -4.01 -18.68 -6.64
CA CYS A 159 -3.85 -17.69 -7.71
C CYS A 159 -2.67 -16.72 -7.52
N ARG A 160 -1.96 -16.79 -6.38
CA ARG A 160 -0.81 -15.92 -6.05
C ARG A 160 -1.14 -14.43 -5.89
N SER A 161 -2.41 -14.02 -5.99
CA SER A 161 -2.78 -12.62 -5.79
C SER A 161 -2.34 -12.13 -4.41
N PRO A 162 -1.59 -11.02 -4.34
CA PRO A 162 -1.26 -10.37 -3.08
C PRO A 162 -2.51 -9.68 -2.52
N ILE A 163 -2.70 -9.70 -1.20
CA ILE A 163 -3.89 -9.13 -0.54
C ILE A 163 -3.50 -7.96 0.37
N PHE A 164 -2.56 -8.18 1.30
CA PHE A 164 -2.06 -7.13 2.18
C PHE A 164 -0.70 -7.48 2.83
N ASP A 165 -0.04 -6.48 3.42
CA ASP A 165 0.99 -6.71 4.43
C ASP A 165 0.38 -6.69 5.83
N GLU A 166 0.64 -7.72 6.64
CA GLU A 166 0.41 -7.62 8.06
C GLU A 166 1.60 -6.89 8.70
N GLY A 167 1.36 -5.69 9.22
CA GLY A 167 2.31 -4.94 10.01
C GLY A 167 2.24 -5.31 11.50
N ARG A 168 2.91 -4.53 12.36
CA ARG A 168 2.83 -4.72 13.82
C ARG A 168 1.48 -4.30 14.38
N ASN A 169 1.00 -3.13 13.98
CA ASN A 169 -0.24 -2.51 14.48
C ASN A 169 -1.33 -2.36 13.41
N THR A 170 -0.92 -2.38 12.14
CA THR A 170 -1.78 -2.08 11.00
C THR A 170 -1.71 -3.18 9.96
N VAL A 171 -2.70 -3.20 9.10
CA VAL A 171 -2.72 -3.91 7.82
C VAL A 171 -2.48 -2.90 6.72
N LEU A 172 -1.58 -3.18 5.78
CA LEU A 172 -1.40 -2.39 4.57
C LEU A 172 -2.04 -3.18 3.42
N ALA A 173 -3.33 -2.95 3.20
CA ALA A 173 -4.11 -3.66 2.20
C ALA A 173 -3.91 -3.08 0.80
N TYR A 174 -4.00 -3.92 -0.23
CA TYR A 174 -3.77 -3.49 -1.60
C TYR A 174 -5.10 -3.21 -2.30
N PRO A 175 -5.38 -1.96 -2.71
CA PRO A 175 -6.66 -1.58 -3.32
C PRO A 175 -7.06 -2.41 -4.54
N SER A 176 -6.08 -2.93 -5.30
CA SER A 176 -6.33 -3.82 -6.44
C SER A 176 -7.02 -5.14 -6.08
N SER A 177 -7.05 -5.51 -4.79
CA SER A 177 -7.78 -6.68 -4.29
C SER A 177 -9.20 -6.38 -3.82
N PHE A 178 -9.62 -5.10 -3.77
CA PHE A 178 -10.92 -4.71 -3.25
C PHE A 178 -12.03 -4.83 -4.31
N ARG A 179 -13.23 -5.21 -3.86
CA ARG A 179 -14.44 -5.29 -4.67
C ARG A 179 -15.23 -3.99 -4.53
N PHE A 180 -15.03 -3.05 -5.45
CA PHE A 180 -15.83 -1.83 -5.53
C PHE A 180 -17.06 -2.06 -6.41
N PRO A 181 -18.31 -1.90 -5.91
CA PRO A 181 -19.54 -2.25 -6.63
C PRO A 181 -19.68 -1.59 -8.02
N ASP A 182 -19.19 -0.36 -8.16
CA ASP A 182 -19.24 0.47 -9.36
C ASP A 182 -17.85 0.72 -9.97
N GLN A 183 -16.84 -0.03 -9.52
CA GLN A 183 -15.43 0.13 -9.87
C GLN A 183 -14.85 1.52 -9.54
N HIS A 184 -15.57 2.36 -8.78
CA HIS A 184 -15.03 3.61 -8.29
C HIS A 184 -14.24 3.36 -7.02
N ILE A 185 -13.01 3.87 -7.02
CA ILE A 185 -12.14 3.77 -5.86
C ILE A 185 -12.46 4.94 -4.92
N PRO A 186 -12.80 4.68 -3.64
CA PRO A 186 -13.14 5.73 -2.69
C PRO A 186 -12.01 6.74 -2.50
N LEU A 187 -12.36 7.99 -2.17
CA LEU A 187 -11.38 9.06 -1.94
C LEU A 187 -10.37 8.69 -0.85
N HIS A 188 -10.82 8.02 0.22
CA HIS A 188 -9.96 7.60 1.33
C HIS A 188 -8.88 6.58 0.93
N PHE A 189 -9.02 5.94 -0.23
CA PHE A 189 -8.01 5.02 -0.77
C PHE A 189 -6.94 5.76 -1.59
N GLN A 190 -7.18 7.02 -1.97
CA GLN A 190 -6.24 7.82 -2.75
C GLN A 190 -4.95 8.06 -1.96
N PRO A 191 -3.77 7.84 -2.58
CA PRO A 191 -2.49 7.94 -1.91
C PRO A 191 -2.20 9.37 -1.46
N SER A 192 -1.76 9.53 -0.21
CA SER A 192 -1.32 10.82 0.33
C SER A 192 0.10 11.20 -0.09
N CYS A 193 0.91 10.20 -0.47
CA CYS A 193 2.30 10.38 -0.87
C CYS A 193 2.90 9.17 -1.59
N HIS A 194 4.04 9.40 -2.25
CA HIS A 194 4.97 8.40 -2.71
C HIS A 194 6.11 8.31 -1.71
N ILE A 195 6.48 7.10 -1.30
CA ILE A 195 7.62 6.84 -0.42
C ILE A 195 8.67 5.99 -1.14
N PHE A 196 9.93 6.15 -0.74
CA PHE A 196 11.09 5.53 -1.38
C PHE A 196 11.23 5.88 -2.87
N TYR A 197 10.76 7.05 -3.28
CA TYR A 197 10.63 7.46 -4.68
C TYR A 197 11.99 7.58 -5.41
N LYS A 198 13.10 7.69 -4.67
CA LYS A 198 14.46 7.61 -5.24
C LYS A 198 14.77 6.25 -5.90
N GLN A 199 14.01 5.21 -5.57
CA GLN A 199 14.16 3.85 -6.11
C GLN A 199 13.18 3.55 -7.27
N ARG A 200 12.42 4.54 -7.72
CA ARG A 200 11.42 4.38 -8.80
C ARG A 200 12.07 3.84 -10.08
N VAL A 201 11.28 3.07 -10.83
CA VAL A 201 11.65 2.56 -12.15
C VAL A 201 10.94 3.28 -13.30
N MET A 202 9.99 4.16 -12.97
CA MET A 202 9.32 5.06 -13.88
C MET A 202 8.97 6.36 -13.15
N GLU A 203 8.82 7.44 -13.91
CA GLU A 203 8.30 8.69 -13.37
C GLU A 203 6.77 8.63 -13.24
N VAL A 204 6.24 9.22 -12.18
CA VAL A 204 4.79 9.35 -11.92
C VAL A 204 4.47 10.83 -11.65
N PRO A 205 4.09 11.61 -12.69
CA PRO A 205 3.73 13.03 -12.55
C PRO A 205 2.24 13.17 -12.21
N ASP A 206 1.86 12.95 -10.96
CA ASP A 206 0.47 12.84 -10.51
C ASP A 206 0.02 13.91 -9.50
N GLY A 207 0.84 14.89 -9.17
CA GLY A 207 0.52 15.93 -8.18
C GLY A 207 0.69 15.46 -6.73
N VAL A 208 1.05 14.19 -6.50
CA VAL A 208 1.12 13.61 -5.16
C VAL A 208 2.53 13.78 -4.57
N PRO A 209 2.70 14.24 -3.31
CA PRO A 209 4.01 14.46 -2.69
C PRO A 209 4.93 13.24 -2.75
N LYS A 210 6.21 13.45 -3.13
CA LYS A 210 7.19 12.38 -3.35
C LYS A 210 8.32 12.45 -2.34
N TRP A 211 8.50 11.41 -1.52
CA TRP A 211 9.56 11.32 -0.51
C TRP A 211 10.67 10.35 -0.95
N SER A 212 11.93 10.73 -0.75
CA SER A 212 13.07 9.89 -1.12
C SER A 212 13.19 8.61 -0.28
N GLY A 213 12.60 8.61 0.92
CA GLY A 213 12.44 7.48 1.84
C GLY A 213 11.06 7.50 2.48
N HIS A 214 10.99 7.45 3.81
CA HIS A 214 9.73 7.55 4.54
C HIS A 214 9.17 8.99 4.54
N LYS A 215 7.84 9.09 4.50
CA LYS A 215 7.10 10.35 4.68
C LYS A 215 7.55 11.05 5.96
N ASP A 216 7.79 12.36 5.89
CA ASP A 216 8.18 13.24 7.01
C ASP A 216 9.52 12.87 7.71
N GLN A 217 10.28 11.91 7.15
CA GLN A 217 11.55 11.42 7.70
C GLN A 217 12.67 11.39 6.66
N SER A 218 12.40 11.91 5.46
CA SER A 218 13.35 11.92 4.35
C SER A 218 13.18 13.20 3.54
N GLU A 219 13.99 13.36 2.51
CA GLU A 219 13.88 14.50 1.60
C GLU A 219 12.57 14.45 0.81
N LEU A 220 11.81 15.54 0.83
CA LEU A 220 10.69 15.76 -0.08
C LEU A 220 11.26 16.11 -1.47
N MET A 221 11.10 15.19 -2.41
CA MET A 221 11.60 15.28 -3.78
C MET A 221 10.67 16.11 -4.64
N GLN A 222 11.27 16.94 -5.49
CA GLN A 222 10.53 17.79 -6.40
C GLN A 222 9.68 17.00 -7.39
N GLU A 223 8.50 17.54 -7.68
CA GLU A 223 7.64 17.06 -8.75
C GLU A 223 8.19 17.47 -10.12
N LEU A 224 7.88 16.67 -11.14
CA LEU A 224 8.02 17.10 -12.52
C LEU A 224 7.08 18.29 -12.75
N SER A 225 7.63 19.49 -12.97
CA SER A 225 6.84 20.65 -13.36
C SER A 225 6.73 20.77 -14.87
N ASP A 226 5.59 21.27 -15.34
CA ASP A 226 5.26 21.46 -16.76
C ASP A 226 6.01 22.64 -17.41
N THR A 227 6.85 23.35 -16.64
CA THR A 227 7.55 24.56 -17.08
C THR A 227 8.56 24.33 -18.20
N GLU A 228 8.91 23.08 -18.52
CA GLU A 228 9.39 22.68 -19.85
C GLU A 228 8.85 21.28 -20.20
N GLY A 229 7.54 21.19 -20.48
CA GLY A 229 6.79 19.97 -20.83
C GLY A 229 7.42 19.04 -21.88
N ILE A 230 8.48 18.33 -21.49
CA ILE A 230 9.03 17.17 -22.16
C ILE A 230 9.06 16.08 -21.09
N MET A 231 7.96 15.33 -20.99
CA MET A 231 8.07 13.91 -20.66
C MET A 231 9.13 13.35 -21.61
N PRO A 232 10.28 12.82 -21.14
CA PRO A 232 11.28 12.26 -22.03
C PRO A 232 10.55 11.30 -22.97
N LYS A 233 10.62 11.53 -24.28
CA LYS A 233 10.00 10.62 -25.24
C LYS A 233 10.48 9.22 -24.86
N TYR A 234 9.54 8.35 -24.49
CA TYR A 234 9.76 7.03 -23.88
C TYR A 234 10.69 6.09 -24.69
N LYS A 235 11.07 6.51 -25.89
CA LYS A 235 12.15 5.95 -26.68
C LYS A 235 13.16 7.06 -26.93
N GLY A 236 14.21 7.12 -26.12
CA GLY A 236 15.40 7.85 -26.54
C GLY A 236 15.81 7.35 -27.93
N HIS A 237 16.30 8.24 -28.79
CA HIS A 237 17.10 7.74 -29.90
C HIS A 237 18.34 7.11 -29.26
N LEU A 238 18.58 5.82 -29.54
CA LEU A 238 19.87 5.22 -29.27
C LEU A 238 20.92 6.12 -29.93
N GLU A 239 21.89 6.61 -29.18
CA GLU A 239 23.06 7.20 -29.81
C GLU A 239 23.75 6.10 -30.61
N ASP A 240 24.16 6.42 -31.84
CA ASP A 240 24.82 5.48 -32.73
C ASP A 240 26.06 4.88 -32.04
N GLY A 241 26.06 3.56 -31.82
CA GLY A 241 27.26 2.82 -31.42
C GLY A 241 27.25 2.08 -30.07
N GLN A 242 26.12 1.99 -29.37
CA GLN A 242 26.01 1.13 -28.18
C GLN A 242 24.99 0.00 -28.41
N GLY A 243 25.49 -1.12 -28.94
CA GLY A 243 24.82 -2.42 -29.02
C GLY A 243 25.70 -3.52 -28.45
#